data_AF-A0A9X3IV38-F1
#
_entry.id   AF-A0A9X3IV38-F1
#
_cell.length_a   1.000
_cell.length_b   1.000
_cell.length_c   1.000
_cell.angle_alpha   90.00
_cell.angle_beta   90.00
_cell.angle_gamma   90.00
#
_symmetry.space_group_name_H-M   'P 1'
#
loop_
_entity.id
_entity.type
_entity.pdbx_description
1 polymer ?
#
loop_
_entity_poly.entity_id
_entity_poly.type
_entity_poly.pdbx_seq_one_letter_code
_entity_poly.pdbx_strand_id
1 'polypeptide(L)'
;MARAVSLLLPVLLLGCAQSGATQAPPVSLDATSGPVSRPKPVTAPSDRDGDRVPDAADACPDQAGGPRDGCPVVDRDGDGISDRFDKCPDVPEVRDGRADGDGCPAQSQ
;
A
#
# COMPACT_ATOMS: atom_id res chain seq x y z
N MET A 1 54.04 -17.90 24.88
CA MET A 1 52.98 -18.82 25.38
C MET A 1 51.93 -18.91 24.29
N ALA A 2 51.70 -20.14 23.80
CA ALA A 2 50.56 -20.52 22.96
C ALA A 2 49.25 -20.04 23.65
N ARG A 3 48.13 -19.77 22.98
CA ARG A 3 47.35 -20.74 22.18
C ARG A 3 46.46 -20.00 21.17
N ALA A 4 46.65 -20.29 19.89
CA ALA A 4 45.60 -20.13 18.88
C ALA A 4 44.81 -21.44 18.84
N VAL A 5 43.57 -21.41 19.31
CA VAL A 5 42.61 -22.50 19.09
C VAL A 5 41.24 -21.86 18.92
N SER A 6 40.82 -21.69 17.67
CA SER A 6 39.38 -21.64 17.39
C SER A 6 39.14 -22.51 16.16
N LEU A 7 38.64 -23.69 16.45
CA LEU A 7 38.40 -24.80 15.57
C LEU A 7 37.15 -24.52 14.73
N LEU A 8 37.34 -24.56 13.41
CA LEU A 8 36.50 -25.23 12.41
C LEU A 8 35.09 -25.64 12.91
N LEU A 9 34.08 -24.82 12.60
CA LEU A 9 32.69 -25.27 12.58
C LEU A 9 32.41 -25.96 11.22
N PRO A 10 31.88 -27.19 11.21
CA PRO A 10 31.78 -28.02 10.03
C PRO A 10 30.62 -27.60 9.12
N VAL A 11 30.89 -27.70 7.82
CA VAL A 11 29.96 -27.55 6.70
C VAL A 11 28.82 -28.57 6.85
N LEU A 12 27.62 -28.10 7.24
CA LEU A 12 26.41 -28.91 7.29
C LEU A 12 25.73 -28.90 5.90
N LEU A 13 26.27 -29.71 4.98
CA LEU A 13 25.56 -30.14 3.77
C LEU A 13 24.56 -31.23 4.16
N LEU A 14 23.26 -30.94 4.18
CA LEU A 14 22.24 -31.98 4.06
C LEU A 14 21.02 -31.46 3.30
N GLY A 15 20.77 -32.10 2.16
CA GLY A 15 19.91 -31.63 1.09
C GLY A 15 18.41 -31.65 1.41
N CYS A 16 17.69 -30.75 0.73
CA CYS A 16 16.24 -30.81 0.64
C CYS A 16 15.85 -31.92 -0.36
N ALA A 17 15.43 -33.08 0.16
CA ALA A 17 14.77 -34.11 -0.64
C ALA A 17 13.36 -33.64 -1.03
N GLN A 18 13.11 -33.46 -2.33
CA GLN A 18 11.77 -33.23 -2.87
C GLN A 18 11.14 -34.58 -3.21
N SER A 19 9.99 -34.91 -2.61
CA SER A 19 9.15 -36.03 -3.06
C SER A 19 7.71 -35.84 -2.62
N GLY A 20 6.78 -35.90 -3.58
CA GLY A 20 5.36 -36.13 -3.32
C GLY A 20 4.38 -35.30 -4.14
N ALA A 21 4.34 -35.51 -5.47
CA ALA A 21 3.16 -35.14 -6.25
C ALA A 21 2.17 -36.32 -6.22
N THR A 22 1.18 -36.27 -5.33
CA THR A 22 0.09 -37.24 -5.29
C THR A 22 -0.96 -36.86 -6.34
N GLN A 23 -1.10 -37.70 -7.37
CA GLN A 23 -2.08 -37.52 -8.45
C GLN A 23 -3.49 -37.87 -7.95
N ALA A 24 -4.42 -36.92 -8.05
CA ALA A 24 -5.85 -37.14 -7.77
C ALA A 24 -6.55 -37.85 -8.96
N PRO A 25 -7.60 -38.66 -8.72
CA PRO A 25 -8.31 -39.37 -9.78
C PRO A 25 -9.13 -38.42 -10.68
N PRO A 26 -9.36 -38.77 -11.96
CA PRO A 26 -10.24 -38.00 -12.82
C PRO A 26 -11.69 -38.18 -12.36
N VAL A 27 -12.31 -37.09 -11.91
CA VAL A 27 -13.76 -37.06 -11.65
C VAL A 27 -14.50 -36.97 -12.99
N SER A 28 -15.33 -37.97 -13.29
CA SER A 28 -16.25 -37.95 -14.44
C SER A 28 -17.38 -36.99 -14.15
N LEU A 29 -17.45 -35.90 -14.93
CA LEU A 29 -18.50 -34.88 -14.85
C LEU A 29 -19.53 -35.17 -15.95
N ASP A 30 -20.62 -35.86 -15.61
CA ASP A 30 -21.78 -35.97 -16.49
C ASP A 30 -22.49 -34.61 -16.59
N ALA A 31 -22.33 -33.95 -17.74
CA ALA A 31 -22.87 -32.65 -18.05
C ALA A 31 -24.33 -32.76 -18.52
N THR A 32 -25.28 -32.62 -17.59
CA THR A 32 -26.65 -32.21 -17.96
C THR A 32 -26.87 -30.76 -17.52
N SER A 33 -26.28 -29.82 -18.26
CA SER A 33 -26.48 -28.38 -18.06
C SER A 33 -27.68 -27.88 -18.87
N GLY A 34 -28.80 -27.65 -18.19
CA GLY A 34 -29.78 -26.66 -18.68
C GLY A 34 -29.17 -25.24 -18.66
N PRO A 35 -29.81 -24.23 -19.28
CA PRO A 35 -29.32 -22.86 -19.26
C PRO A 35 -29.55 -22.24 -17.86
N VAL A 36 -28.65 -22.56 -16.93
CA VAL A 36 -28.50 -21.76 -15.72
C VAL A 36 -27.94 -20.42 -16.18
N SER A 37 -28.75 -19.36 -16.11
CA SER A 37 -28.28 -17.99 -16.27
C SER A 37 -27.21 -17.75 -15.22
N ARG A 38 -25.96 -17.83 -15.67
CA ARG A 38 -24.77 -17.64 -14.83
C ARG A 38 -24.89 -16.27 -14.14
N PRO A 39 -24.74 -16.15 -12.81
CA PRO A 39 -24.60 -14.83 -12.21
C PRO A 39 -23.42 -14.13 -12.89
N LYS A 40 -23.67 -12.91 -13.38
CA LYS A 40 -22.65 -12.04 -14.00
C LYS A 40 -21.44 -12.01 -13.05
N PRO A 41 -20.21 -12.26 -13.53
CA PRO A 41 -19.03 -12.06 -12.71
C PRO A 41 -19.09 -10.64 -12.18
N VAL A 42 -19.12 -10.48 -10.86
CA VAL A 42 -18.89 -9.18 -10.23
C VAL A 42 -17.43 -8.84 -10.51
N THR A 43 -17.19 -8.23 -11.65
CA THR A 43 -15.94 -7.52 -11.92
C THR A 43 -15.73 -6.55 -10.77
N ALA A 44 -14.51 -6.47 -10.24
CA ALA A 44 -14.17 -5.47 -9.24
C ALA A 44 -14.69 -4.09 -9.70
N PRO A 45 -15.15 -3.23 -8.77
CA PRO A 45 -15.58 -1.90 -9.13
C PRO A 45 -14.44 -1.13 -9.82
N SER A 46 -14.80 -0.22 -10.73
CA SER A 46 -13.83 0.63 -11.43
C SER A 46 -13.05 1.49 -10.43
N ASP A 47 -11.76 1.65 -10.68
CA ASP A 47 -10.78 2.41 -9.89
C ASP A 47 -9.75 2.92 -10.91
N ARG A 48 -9.97 4.12 -11.44
CA ARG A 48 -9.27 4.63 -12.62
C ARG A 48 -7.89 5.17 -12.30
N ASP A 49 -7.70 5.74 -11.12
CA ASP A 49 -6.42 6.29 -10.68
C ASP A 49 -5.58 5.32 -9.83
N GLY A 50 -6.18 4.19 -9.41
CA GLY A 50 -5.50 3.09 -8.75
C GLY A 50 -5.20 3.33 -7.27
N ASP A 51 -5.94 4.23 -6.62
CA ASP A 51 -5.72 4.62 -5.22
C ASP A 51 -6.42 3.71 -4.19
N ARG A 52 -7.16 2.70 -4.70
CA ARG A 52 -7.94 1.71 -3.94
C ARG A 52 -9.26 2.23 -3.38
N VAL A 53 -9.72 3.39 -3.83
CA VAL A 53 -11.07 3.92 -3.65
C VAL A 53 -11.81 3.74 -4.98
N PRO A 54 -12.95 3.02 -5.01
CA PRO A 54 -13.70 2.87 -6.26
C PRO A 54 -14.19 4.21 -6.82
N ASP A 55 -14.25 4.38 -8.15
CA ASP A 55 -14.70 5.61 -8.83
C ASP A 55 -16.05 6.16 -8.31
N ALA A 56 -16.92 5.27 -7.81
CA ALA A 56 -18.24 5.63 -7.28
C ALA A 56 -18.21 6.18 -5.83
N ALA A 57 -17.12 5.95 -5.11
CA ALA A 57 -16.85 6.41 -3.76
C ALA A 57 -15.70 7.44 -3.69
N ASP A 58 -15.06 7.71 -4.82
CA ASP A 58 -13.95 8.63 -4.99
C ASP A 58 -14.45 10.03 -5.41
N ALA A 59 -14.05 11.06 -4.67
CA ALA A 59 -14.35 12.44 -4.99
C ALA A 59 -13.42 13.03 -6.08
N CYS A 60 -12.30 12.37 -6.34
CA CYS A 60 -11.31 12.70 -7.36
C CYS A 60 -10.98 11.48 -8.28
N PRO A 61 -11.93 10.93 -9.07
CA PRO A 61 -11.79 9.66 -9.80
C PRO A 61 -10.68 9.57 -10.87
N ASP A 62 -9.93 10.64 -11.08
CA ASP A 62 -8.86 10.75 -12.07
C ASP A 62 -7.51 11.13 -11.40
N GLN A 63 -7.46 11.23 -10.06
CA GLN A 63 -6.31 11.76 -9.34
C GLN A 63 -6.12 11.06 -7.99
N ALA A 64 -5.16 10.12 -7.97
CA ALA A 64 -4.93 9.25 -6.83
C ALA A 64 -4.77 10.01 -5.52
N GLY A 65 -5.53 9.58 -4.52
CA GLY A 65 -5.58 10.22 -3.22
C GLY A 65 -5.43 9.27 -2.04
N GLY A 66 -5.90 9.77 -0.89
CA GLY A 66 -5.92 9.00 0.35
C GLY A 66 -7.22 8.21 0.49
N PRO A 67 -7.26 7.21 1.39
CA PRO A 67 -8.41 6.31 1.57
C PRO A 67 -9.66 6.98 2.19
N ARG A 68 -9.64 8.29 2.43
CA ARG A 68 -10.76 9.02 3.04
C ARG A 68 -11.81 9.40 2.02
N ASP A 69 -11.38 10.02 0.92
CA ASP A 69 -12.22 10.59 -0.13
C ASP A 69 -11.65 10.35 -1.53
N GLY A 70 -10.54 9.63 -1.66
CA GLY A 70 -9.84 9.38 -2.93
C GLY A 70 -9.16 10.62 -3.51
N CYS A 71 -9.15 11.74 -2.76
CA CYS A 71 -8.49 12.95 -3.19
C CYS A 71 -7.10 13.11 -2.57
N PRO A 72 -6.15 13.73 -3.28
CA PRO A 72 -4.85 14.06 -2.72
C PRO A 72 -4.99 15.17 -1.69
N VAL A 73 -4.18 15.05 -0.65
CA VAL A 73 -4.00 16.12 0.33
C VAL A 73 -3.10 17.18 -0.31
N VAL A 74 -3.62 18.39 -0.46
CA VAL A 74 -2.85 19.54 -0.97
C VAL A 74 -2.05 20.15 0.18
N ASP A 75 -0.77 20.36 -0.08
CA ASP A 75 0.22 21.04 0.75
C ASP A 75 1.09 21.85 -0.24
N ARG A 76 0.71 23.12 -0.44
CA ARG A 76 1.24 23.97 -1.52
C ARG A 76 2.68 24.37 -1.31
N ASP A 77 3.12 24.50 -0.07
CA ASP A 77 4.47 24.95 0.28
C ASP A 77 5.39 23.81 0.76
N GLY A 78 4.82 22.64 1.03
CA GLY A 78 5.54 21.41 1.30
C GLY A 78 6.10 21.33 2.72
N ASP A 79 5.50 22.05 3.68
CA ASP A 79 5.94 22.05 5.07
C ASP A 79 5.41 20.85 5.90
N GLY A 80 4.51 20.05 5.30
CA GLY A 80 3.88 18.88 5.91
C GLY A 80 2.55 19.15 6.61
N ILE A 81 2.03 20.38 6.54
CA ILE A 81 0.70 20.78 7.01
C ILE A 81 -0.17 21.02 5.78
N SER A 82 -1.26 20.25 5.65
CA SER A 82 -2.16 20.45 4.51
C SER A 82 -2.77 21.85 4.51
N ASP A 83 -2.98 22.45 3.34
CA ASP A 83 -3.55 23.80 3.15
C ASP A 83 -4.80 24.09 3.98
N ARG A 84 -5.63 23.07 4.24
CA ARG A 84 -6.86 23.18 5.04
C ARG A 84 -6.62 23.45 6.53
N PHE A 85 -5.41 23.20 7.02
CA PHE A 85 -4.96 23.36 8.40
C PHE A 85 -3.82 24.35 8.53
N ASP A 86 -3.25 24.78 7.42
CA ASP A 86 -2.18 25.75 7.32
C ASP A 86 -2.75 27.18 7.26
N LYS A 87 -2.26 28.06 8.13
CA LYS A 87 -2.63 29.48 8.14
C LYS A 87 -1.88 30.29 7.09
N CYS A 88 -0.73 29.83 6.63
CA CYS A 88 0.13 30.45 5.64
C CYS A 88 0.42 29.48 4.46
N PRO A 89 -0.61 29.04 3.71
CA PRO A 89 -0.53 27.92 2.74
C PRO A 89 0.27 28.21 1.46
N ASP A 90 1.08 29.26 1.44
CA ASP A 90 1.99 29.61 0.36
C ASP A 90 3.41 29.91 0.91
N VAL A 91 3.65 29.70 2.22
CA VAL A 91 4.88 30.08 2.93
C VAL A 91 5.23 29.01 3.97
N PRO A 92 6.28 28.20 3.75
CA PRO A 92 6.58 27.07 4.62
C PRO A 92 6.81 27.48 6.08
N GLU A 93 6.29 26.68 7.00
CA GLU A 93 6.62 26.74 8.43
C GLU A 93 8.13 26.64 8.68
N VAL A 94 8.61 27.39 9.69
CA VAL A 94 10.00 27.33 10.15
C VAL A 94 10.01 26.87 11.60
N ARG A 95 10.43 25.62 11.81
CA ARG A 95 10.55 25.04 13.15
C ARG A 95 11.70 25.65 13.95
N ASP A 96 11.41 26.76 14.63
CA ASP A 96 12.33 27.47 15.50
C ASP A 96 11.98 27.35 16.99
N GLY A 97 10.94 26.58 17.33
CA GLY A 97 10.44 26.36 18.67
C GLY A 97 9.35 27.37 19.09
N ARG A 98 8.84 28.18 18.16
CA ARG A 98 7.72 29.09 18.37
C ARG A 98 6.63 28.83 17.33
N ALA A 99 5.48 28.37 17.81
CA ALA A 99 4.28 28.18 16.99
C ALA A 99 4.40 27.16 15.84
N ASP A 100 5.37 26.22 15.91
CA ASP A 100 5.71 25.13 14.96
C ASP A 100 4.57 24.16 14.49
N GLY A 101 3.30 24.51 14.63
CA GLY A 101 2.16 23.71 14.18
C GLY A 101 1.02 24.54 13.63
N ASP A 102 1.24 25.84 13.35
CA ASP A 102 0.23 26.67 12.71
C ASP A 102 0.47 26.94 11.22
N GLY A 103 1.58 26.44 10.67
CA GLY A 103 1.92 26.49 9.25
C GLY A 103 2.55 27.83 8.85
N CYS A 104 2.85 28.70 9.81
CA CYS A 104 3.36 30.04 9.53
C CYS A 104 4.76 30.22 10.12
N PRO A 105 5.69 30.86 9.39
CA PRO A 105 6.96 31.22 10.01
C PRO A 105 6.74 32.21 11.17
N ALA A 106 7.42 31.95 12.29
CA ALA A 106 7.34 32.76 13.50
C ALA A 106 7.70 34.26 13.29
N GLN A 107 8.33 34.61 12.17
CA GLN A 107 8.78 35.96 11.84
C GLN A 107 7.77 36.78 11.00
N SER A 108 6.65 36.18 10.58
CA SER A 108 5.61 36.86 9.78
C SER A 108 4.39 37.34 10.58
N GLN A 109 4.53 37.53 11.89
CA GLN A 109 3.50 38.10 12.79
C GLN A 109 4.03 39.28 13.59
#